data_AF-A0A937KBT6-F1
#
_entry.id   AF-A0A937KBT6-F1
#
_cell.length_a   1.000
_cell.length_b   1.000
_cell.length_c   1.000
_cell.angle_alpha   90.00
_cell.angle_beta   90.00
_cell.angle_gamma   90.00
#
_symmetry.space_group_name_H-M   'P 1'
#
loop_
_entity.id
_entity.type
_entity.pdbx_description
1 polymer ?
#
loop_
_entity_poly.entity_id
_entity_poly.type
_entity_poly.pdbx_seq_one_letter_code
_entity_poly.pdbx_strand_id
1 'polypeptide(L)'
;MVADNGKVQIQRDVCIDLFDKLAPPPALRVALGLMHAQELIGTWRYNPVAGPPPAFFEETAVIRARVSPGRTNDNRMFHAALPWLEDHRTLFDEIDLLQGGQYIRWRASPELFERMAERIHSYALLDFEIIRSLRSDAQHAAYLLTQVHIRKLRPKFEIRINPEVWRTQRQAFLRAFERLAPLMNAEFHVASCFAKDRPVLERLVIKAVTETTKWAPKALKKFPPNRGFVIIAPGGKRIKQRTLAEIEAIDAGRVLPPP
;
A
#
# COMPACT_ATOMS: atom_id res chain seq x y z
N MET A 1 -7.62 16.20 -22.15
CA MET A 1 -7.43 15.98 -20.69
C MET A 1 -7.85 14.56 -20.35
N VAL A 2 -7.04 13.83 -19.60
CA VAL A 2 -7.41 12.51 -19.07
C VAL A 2 -8.58 12.70 -18.10
N ALA A 3 -9.65 11.93 -18.25
CA ALA A 3 -10.77 12.00 -17.32
C ALA A 3 -10.33 11.50 -15.94
N ASP A 4 -10.42 12.35 -14.92
CA ASP A 4 -10.10 11.99 -13.53
C ASP A 4 -11.17 11.05 -12.99
N ASN A 5 -10.82 9.77 -12.87
CA ASN A 5 -11.69 8.73 -12.31
C ASN A 5 -11.37 8.43 -10.84
N GLY A 6 -10.59 9.29 -10.17
CA GLY A 6 -10.16 9.12 -8.79
C GLY A 6 -9.10 8.03 -8.61
N LYS A 7 -8.46 7.56 -9.69
CA LYS A 7 -7.43 6.53 -9.63
C LYS A 7 -6.14 6.99 -10.29
N VAL A 8 -5.02 6.51 -9.75
CA VAL A 8 -3.69 6.81 -10.28
C VAL A 8 -2.93 5.52 -10.55
N GLN A 9 -2.25 5.46 -11.70
CA GLN A 9 -1.27 4.42 -11.99
C GLN A 9 0.07 4.87 -11.45
N ILE A 10 0.63 4.11 -10.51
CA ILE A 10 1.97 4.35 -9.98
C ILE A 10 2.85 3.18 -10.40
N GLN A 11 4.07 3.47 -10.85
CA GLN A 11 5.02 2.41 -11.20
C GLN A 11 5.23 1.47 -10.00
N ARG A 12 5.30 0.17 -10.29
CA ARG A 12 5.31 -0.89 -9.28
C ARG A 12 6.38 -0.70 -8.19
N ASP A 13 7.61 -0.42 -8.60
CA ASP A 13 8.76 -0.30 -7.72
C ASP A 13 8.73 1.01 -6.93
N VAL A 14 8.15 2.08 -7.47
CA VAL A 14 7.85 3.30 -6.69
C VAL A 14 6.90 2.97 -5.53
N CYS A 15 5.88 2.14 -5.73
CA CYS A 15 5.02 1.68 -4.62
C CYS A 15 5.78 0.83 -3.61
N ILE A 16 6.72 -0.01 -4.05
CA ILE A 16 7.56 -0.84 -3.17
C ILE A 16 8.50 0.05 -2.37
N ASP A 17 9.15 1.03 -3.00
CA ASP A 17 10.05 1.98 -2.34
C ASP A 17 9.32 2.82 -1.29
N LEU A 18 8.12 3.31 -1.60
CA LEU A 18 7.28 4.04 -0.63
C LEU A 18 6.90 3.17 0.58
N PHE A 19 6.69 1.87 0.36
CA PHE A 19 6.46 0.91 1.43
C PHE A 19 7.73 0.64 2.24
N ASP A 20 8.86 0.33 1.58
CA ASP A 20 10.11 -0.05 2.23
C ASP A 20 10.73 1.11 3.02
N LYS A 21 10.59 2.35 2.52
CA LYS A 21 10.99 3.58 3.22
C LYS A 21 10.01 3.98 4.34
N LEU A 22 8.92 3.22 4.54
CA LEU A 22 7.88 3.47 5.54
C LEU A 22 7.36 4.91 5.49
N ALA A 23 7.00 5.39 4.30
CA ALA A 23 6.54 6.76 4.11
C ALA A 23 5.37 7.08 5.06
N PRO A 24 5.48 8.15 5.88
CA PRO A 24 4.42 8.50 6.81
C PRO A 24 3.16 8.92 6.02
N PRO A 25 1.95 8.72 6.57
CA PRO A 25 0.70 8.94 5.84
C PRO A 25 0.57 10.32 5.16
N PRO A 26 0.99 11.45 5.78
CA PRO A 26 1.00 12.74 5.11
C PRO A 26 1.92 12.76 3.88
N ALA A 27 3.17 12.30 4.02
CA ALA A 27 4.15 12.27 2.94
C ALA A 27 3.69 11.38 1.79
N LEU A 28 3.18 10.19 2.09
CA LEU A 28 2.64 9.29 1.07
C LEU A 28 1.49 9.92 0.31
N ARG A 29 0.52 10.51 1.01
CA ARG A 29 -0.62 11.18 0.38
C ARG A 29 -0.18 12.32 -0.52
N VAL A 30 0.68 13.20 -0.03
CA VAL A 30 1.20 14.32 -0.81
C VAL A 30 1.94 13.79 -2.04
N ALA A 31 2.88 12.86 -1.88
CA ALA A 31 3.63 12.27 -3.00
C ALA A 31 2.69 11.68 -4.07
N LEU A 32 1.72 10.86 -3.67
CA LEU A 32 0.76 10.26 -4.61
C LEU A 32 -0.13 11.33 -5.28
N GLY A 33 -0.52 12.37 -4.55
CA GLY A 33 -1.29 13.49 -5.07
C GLY A 33 -0.53 14.31 -6.11
N LEU A 34 0.75 14.58 -5.86
CA LEU A 34 1.65 15.25 -6.80
C LEU A 34 1.89 14.39 -8.05
N MET A 35 2.12 13.08 -7.86
CA MET A 35 2.31 12.17 -9.00
C MET A 35 1.06 12.11 -9.89
N HIS A 36 -0.13 12.10 -9.28
CA HIS A 36 -1.38 12.16 -10.02
C HIS A 36 -1.62 13.52 -10.68
N ALA A 37 -1.29 14.63 -10.03
CA ALA A 37 -1.39 15.95 -10.65
C ALA A 37 -0.53 16.00 -11.93
N GLN A 38 0.71 15.49 -11.86
CA GLN A 38 1.59 15.41 -13.01
C GLN A 38 1.09 14.45 -14.11
N GLU A 39 0.42 13.35 -13.73
CA GLU A 39 -0.27 12.46 -14.67
C GLU A 39 -1.35 13.20 -15.46
N LEU A 40 -2.16 14.02 -14.80
CA LEU A 40 -3.25 14.77 -15.43
C LEU A 40 -2.73 15.86 -16.39
N ILE A 41 -1.57 16.45 -16.10
CA ILE A 41 -0.87 17.36 -17.01
C ILE A 41 -0.33 16.59 -18.24
N GLY A 42 -0.11 15.28 -18.12
CA GLY A 42 0.32 14.40 -19.21
C GLY A 42 1.82 14.41 -19.47
N THR A 43 2.60 14.83 -18.48
CA THR A 43 4.02 15.18 -18.68
C THR A 43 5.00 14.07 -18.36
N TRP A 44 4.58 12.89 -17.89
CA TRP A 44 5.50 11.76 -17.62
C TRP A 44 6.25 11.22 -18.85
N ARG A 45 6.02 11.77 -20.05
CA ARG A 45 6.74 11.41 -21.27
C ARG A 45 7.81 12.45 -21.55
N TYR A 46 9.01 12.24 -21.01
CA TYR A 46 10.18 13.08 -21.23
C TYR A 46 11.03 12.52 -22.36
N ASN A 47 11.62 13.43 -23.14
CA ASN A 47 12.66 13.11 -24.10
C ASN A 47 14.02 13.39 -23.42
N PRO A 48 14.86 12.36 -23.15
CA PRO A 48 16.13 12.49 -22.42
C PRO A 48 17.11 13.56 -22.92
N VAL A 49 16.90 14.09 -24.12
CA VAL A 49 17.72 15.14 -24.74
C VAL A 49 17.46 16.55 -24.15
N ALA A 50 16.41 16.78 -23.36
CA ALA A 50 15.90 18.12 -23.03
C ALA A 50 16.20 18.70 -21.62
N GLY A 51 17.11 18.12 -20.84
CA GLY A 51 17.50 18.61 -19.49
C GLY A 51 16.71 18.02 -18.31
N PRO A 52 16.84 18.55 -17.09
CA PRO A 52 16.11 18.01 -15.93
C PRO A 52 14.59 18.12 -16.13
N PRO A 53 13.78 17.24 -15.48
CA PRO A 53 12.33 17.39 -15.49
C PRO A 53 11.90 18.82 -15.10
N PRO A 54 10.89 19.40 -15.75
CA PRO A 54 10.41 20.74 -15.39
C PRO A 54 9.81 20.74 -13.98
N ALA A 55 9.91 21.90 -13.31
CA ALA A 55 9.16 22.13 -12.07
C ALA A 55 7.70 22.47 -12.40
N PHE A 56 6.78 21.97 -11.57
CA PHE A 56 5.35 22.24 -11.63
C PHE A 56 4.89 22.88 -10.32
N PHE A 57 3.73 23.53 -10.35
CA PHE A 57 3.04 23.98 -9.15
C PHE A 57 1.54 23.78 -9.30
N GLU A 58 0.87 23.68 -8.15
CA GLU A 58 -0.58 23.48 -8.06
C GLU A 58 -1.09 24.08 -6.75
N GLU A 59 -2.37 24.48 -6.73
CA GLU A 59 -3.00 24.88 -5.48
C GLU A 59 -3.02 23.71 -4.47
N THR A 60 -2.62 23.98 -3.23
CA THR A 60 -2.66 22.95 -2.17
C THR A 60 -4.08 22.45 -1.92
N ALA A 61 -5.10 23.28 -2.17
CA ALA A 61 -6.51 22.91 -2.10
C ALA A 61 -6.87 21.79 -3.09
N VAL A 62 -6.33 21.84 -4.30
CA VAL A 62 -6.58 20.85 -5.36
C VAL A 62 -5.94 19.51 -4.99
N ILE A 63 -4.69 19.51 -4.52
CA ILE A 63 -4.02 18.30 -4.05
C ILE A 63 -4.76 17.72 -2.82
N ARG A 64 -5.12 18.58 -1.86
CA ARG A 64 -5.85 18.22 -0.64
C ARG A 64 -7.19 17.54 -0.95
N ALA A 65 -7.96 18.06 -1.90
CA ALA A 65 -9.24 17.48 -2.30
C ALA A 65 -9.10 16.01 -2.75
N ARG A 66 -7.97 15.66 -3.38
CA ARG A 66 -7.68 14.32 -3.88
C ARG A 66 -7.23 13.36 -2.78
N VAL A 67 -6.34 13.79 -1.88
CA VAL A 67 -5.61 12.85 -1.01
C VAL A 67 -5.93 12.95 0.47
N SER A 68 -6.54 14.05 0.92
CA SER A 68 -6.76 14.25 2.34
C SER A 68 -7.91 13.44 2.90
N PRO A 69 -7.79 12.98 4.17
CA PRO A 69 -8.94 12.56 4.95
C PRO A 69 -10.03 13.64 4.89
N GLY A 70 -11.27 13.27 4.58
CA GLY A 70 -12.36 14.25 4.41
C GLY A 70 -12.49 15.22 5.58
N ARG A 71 -12.90 16.47 5.28
CA ARG A 71 -13.11 17.62 6.20
C ARG A 71 -11.85 18.32 6.72
N THR A 72 -10.64 17.94 6.31
CA THR A 72 -9.43 18.72 6.63
C THR A 72 -9.25 19.84 5.60
N ASN A 73 -9.29 21.10 6.05
CA ASN A 73 -9.12 22.29 5.19
C ASN A 73 -7.77 23.00 5.39
N ASP A 74 -6.93 22.54 6.31
CA ASP A 74 -5.66 23.17 6.61
C ASP A 74 -4.49 22.56 5.82
N ASN A 75 -3.35 23.26 5.85
CA ASN A 75 -2.12 22.83 5.20
C ASN A 75 -1.23 21.95 6.10
N ARG A 76 -1.72 21.48 7.25
CA ARG A 76 -0.91 20.72 8.21
C ARG A 76 -0.36 19.43 7.60
N MET A 77 -1.12 18.79 6.72
CA MET A 77 -0.66 17.61 5.99
C MET A 77 0.58 17.90 5.15
N PHE A 78 0.64 19.05 4.47
CA PHE A 78 1.79 19.43 3.65
C PHE A 78 3.01 19.74 4.53
N HIS A 79 2.83 20.53 5.59
CA HIS A 79 3.91 20.80 6.54
C HIS A 79 4.45 19.54 7.21
N ALA A 80 3.59 18.55 7.51
CA ALA A 80 4.01 17.26 8.04
C ALA A 80 4.66 16.34 6.97
N ALA A 81 4.36 16.55 5.69
CA ALA A 81 4.90 15.77 4.58
C ALA A 81 6.28 16.24 4.14
N LEU A 82 6.50 17.57 4.11
CA LEU A 82 7.70 18.17 3.53
C LEU A 82 9.02 17.64 4.11
N PRO A 83 9.24 17.56 5.44
CA PRO A 83 10.54 17.11 5.96
C PRO A 83 10.94 15.73 5.43
N TRP A 84 9.97 14.81 5.39
CA TRP A 84 10.23 13.48 4.85
C TRP A 84 10.47 13.51 3.33
N LEU A 85 9.71 14.32 2.58
CA LEU A 85 9.87 14.40 1.12
C LEU A 85 11.19 15.07 0.71
N GLU A 86 11.64 16.07 1.47
CA GLU A 86 12.93 16.75 1.28
C GLU A 86 14.12 15.82 1.59
N ASP A 87 14.00 14.97 2.61
CA ASP A 87 15.00 13.95 2.96
C ASP A 87 15.08 12.82 1.92
N HIS A 88 13.99 12.59 1.16
CA HIS A 88 13.88 11.49 0.20
C HIS A 88 13.92 11.98 -1.26
N ARG A 89 15.00 12.70 -1.61
CA ARG A 89 15.24 13.29 -2.95
C ARG A 89 15.16 12.34 -4.14
N THR A 90 15.17 11.03 -3.91
CA THR A 90 14.82 10.02 -4.93
C THR A 90 13.43 10.20 -5.53
N LEU A 91 12.51 10.93 -4.87
CA LEU A 91 11.17 11.22 -5.39
C LEU A 91 11.12 12.60 -6.05
N PHE A 92 11.57 13.64 -5.34
CA PHE A 92 11.48 15.02 -5.78
C PHE A 92 12.80 15.74 -5.52
N ASP A 93 13.37 16.36 -6.56
CA ASP A 93 14.57 17.19 -6.46
C ASP A 93 14.26 18.54 -5.81
N GLU A 94 13.06 19.05 -6.06
CA GLU A 94 12.53 20.27 -5.46
C GLU A 94 11.13 19.98 -4.94
N ILE A 95 10.83 20.42 -3.71
CA ILE A 95 9.48 20.44 -3.17
C ILE A 95 9.38 21.56 -2.13
N ASP A 96 8.41 22.46 -2.30
CA ASP A 96 8.27 23.62 -1.42
C ASP A 96 6.86 24.21 -1.45
N LEU A 97 6.50 24.89 -0.36
CA LEU A 97 5.25 25.63 -0.25
C LEU A 97 5.48 27.10 -0.61
N LEU A 98 4.68 27.61 -1.54
CA LEU A 98 4.74 28.99 -2.00
C LEU A 98 3.59 29.81 -1.41
N GLN A 99 3.78 31.13 -1.33
CA GLN A 99 2.75 32.11 -0.93
C GLN A 99 2.02 31.70 0.36
N GLY A 100 2.78 31.43 1.43
CA GLY A 100 2.21 31.02 2.72
C GLY A 100 1.50 29.65 2.71
N GLY A 101 1.78 28.81 1.72
CA GLY A 101 1.19 27.47 1.56
C GLY A 101 -0.05 27.41 0.69
N GLN A 102 -0.40 28.48 -0.02
CA GLN A 102 -1.48 28.44 -0.99
C GLN A 102 -1.16 27.48 -2.16
N TYR A 103 0.10 27.41 -2.55
CA TYR A 103 0.57 26.53 -3.62
C TYR A 103 1.67 25.60 -3.13
N ILE A 104 1.75 24.44 -3.75
CA ILE A 104 2.90 23.55 -3.64
C ILE A 104 3.60 23.51 -4.99
N ARG A 105 4.93 23.70 -4.97
CA ARG A 105 5.80 23.52 -6.11
C ARG A 105 6.58 22.21 -5.94
N TRP A 106 6.79 21.50 -7.03
CA TRP A 106 7.61 20.29 -7.03
C TRP A 106 8.35 20.10 -8.36
N ARG A 107 9.48 19.41 -8.31
CA ARG A 107 10.17 18.84 -9.46
C ARG A 107 10.42 17.37 -9.16
N ALA A 108 9.86 16.48 -9.97
CA ALA A 108 10.16 15.05 -9.87
C ALA A 108 11.67 14.83 -10.12
N SER A 109 12.29 13.95 -9.35
CA SER A 109 13.66 13.51 -9.63
C SER A 109 13.71 12.82 -11.01
N PRO A 110 14.86 12.81 -11.70
CA PRO A 110 15.03 12.03 -12.93
C PRO A 110 14.64 10.56 -12.74
N GLU A 111 15.00 9.95 -11.61
CA GLU A 111 14.70 8.55 -11.28
C GLU A 111 13.20 8.29 -11.16
N LEU A 112 12.47 9.11 -10.39
CA LEU A 112 11.01 8.98 -10.27
C LEU A 112 10.36 9.17 -11.63
N PHE A 113 10.84 10.16 -12.39
CA PHE A 113 10.30 10.50 -13.68
C PHE A 113 10.43 9.33 -14.66
N GLU A 114 11.62 8.75 -14.80
CA GLU A 114 11.90 7.59 -15.67
C GLU A 114 11.01 6.40 -15.29
N ARG A 115 10.94 6.06 -14.00
CA ARG A 115 10.06 4.97 -13.51
C ARG A 115 8.60 5.26 -13.86
N MET A 116 8.12 6.46 -13.59
CA MET A 116 6.74 6.81 -13.90
C MET A 116 6.48 6.78 -15.40
N ALA A 117 7.42 7.17 -16.25
CA ALA A 117 7.31 7.06 -17.71
C ALA A 117 7.12 5.60 -18.17
N GLU A 118 7.85 4.66 -17.56
CA GLU A 118 7.85 3.23 -17.89
C GLU A 118 6.68 2.43 -17.28
N ARG A 119 5.84 3.07 -16.46
CA ARG A 119 4.76 2.41 -15.69
C ARG A 119 3.81 1.56 -16.51
N ILE A 120 3.66 1.83 -17.82
CA ILE A 120 2.75 1.11 -18.74
C ILE A 120 2.98 -0.40 -18.68
N HIS A 121 4.22 -0.84 -18.46
CA HIS A 121 4.58 -2.25 -18.38
C HIS A 121 4.37 -2.88 -17.00
N SER A 122 4.37 -2.08 -15.93
CA SER A 122 4.31 -2.57 -14.56
C SER A 122 3.87 -1.47 -13.59
N TYR A 123 2.59 -1.50 -13.19
CA TYR A 123 2.01 -0.51 -12.30
C TYR A 123 1.07 -1.12 -11.25
N ALA A 124 0.93 -0.40 -10.13
CA ALA A 124 -0.17 -0.53 -9.20
C ALA A 124 -1.23 0.54 -9.54
N LEU A 125 -2.50 0.14 -9.59
CA LEU A 125 -3.62 1.08 -9.75
C LEU A 125 -4.15 1.42 -8.35
N LEU A 126 -3.92 2.64 -7.91
CA LEU A 126 -4.35 3.11 -6.60
C LEU A 126 -5.65 3.92 -6.74
N ASP A 127 -6.49 3.84 -5.72
CA ASP A 127 -7.79 4.49 -5.61
C ASP A 127 -7.75 5.52 -4.48
N PHE A 128 -8.00 6.79 -4.81
CA PHE A 128 -7.91 7.88 -3.87
C PHE A 128 -9.00 7.83 -2.80
N GLU A 129 -10.18 7.29 -3.08
CA GLU A 129 -11.19 7.10 -2.04
C GLU A 129 -10.70 6.13 -0.97
N ILE A 130 -10.02 5.06 -1.38
CA ILE A 130 -9.38 4.13 -0.44
C ILE A 130 -8.28 4.87 0.33
N ILE A 131 -7.32 5.52 -0.34
CA ILE A 131 -6.19 6.23 0.30
C ILE A 131 -6.68 7.25 1.35
N ARG A 132 -7.68 8.05 1.00
CA ARG A 132 -8.32 9.04 1.89
C ARG A 132 -8.97 8.42 3.10
N SER A 133 -9.37 7.15 3.04
CA SER A 133 -10.02 6.43 4.15
C SER A 133 -9.03 5.77 5.13
N LEU A 134 -7.77 5.58 4.71
CA LEU A 134 -6.73 4.97 5.53
C LEU A 134 -6.21 5.97 6.57
N ARG A 135 -5.69 5.48 7.70
CA ARG A 135 -5.35 6.30 8.87
C ARG A 135 -3.96 6.01 9.44
N SER A 136 -3.44 4.80 9.26
CA SER A 136 -2.14 4.39 9.81
C SER A 136 -1.16 3.96 8.72
N ASP A 137 0.11 3.95 9.06
CA ASP A 137 1.22 3.54 8.20
C ASP A 137 0.99 2.10 7.71
N ALA A 138 0.65 1.19 8.63
CA ALA A 138 0.33 -0.19 8.32
C ALA A 138 -0.84 -0.34 7.33
N GLN A 139 -1.86 0.54 7.40
CA GLN A 139 -2.98 0.54 6.46
C GLN A 139 -2.52 0.93 5.05
N HIS A 140 -1.75 2.00 4.93
CA HIS A 140 -1.24 2.44 3.64
C HIS A 140 -0.25 1.42 3.05
N ALA A 141 0.67 0.93 3.86
CA ALA A 141 1.61 -0.14 3.51
C ALA A 141 0.91 -1.40 2.98
N ALA A 142 -0.10 -1.88 3.72
CA ALA A 142 -0.88 -3.05 3.29
C ALA A 142 -1.63 -2.78 1.98
N TYR A 143 -2.12 -1.56 1.76
CA TYR A 143 -2.81 -1.18 0.54
C TYR A 143 -1.88 -1.17 -0.66
N LEU A 144 -0.72 -0.50 -0.56
CA LEU A 144 0.28 -0.43 -1.62
C LEU A 144 0.74 -1.83 -2.04
N LEU A 145 1.17 -2.65 -1.07
CA LEU A 145 1.60 -4.02 -1.35
C LEU A 145 0.49 -4.87 -1.95
N THR A 146 -0.76 -4.70 -1.49
CA THR A 146 -1.88 -5.43 -2.08
C THR A 146 -2.05 -5.02 -3.53
N GLN A 147 -2.09 -3.72 -3.86
CA GLN A 147 -2.29 -3.24 -5.23
C GLN A 147 -1.17 -3.66 -6.19
N VAL A 148 0.06 -3.76 -5.69
CA VAL A 148 1.21 -4.29 -6.45
C VAL A 148 1.03 -5.77 -6.84
N HIS A 149 0.21 -6.54 -6.12
CA HIS A 149 0.03 -7.99 -6.36
C HIS A 149 -1.37 -8.39 -6.82
N ILE A 150 -2.41 -7.57 -6.60
CA ILE A 150 -3.81 -7.99 -6.66
C ILE A 150 -4.27 -8.46 -8.05
N ARG A 151 -3.65 -7.94 -9.11
CA ARG A 151 -3.97 -8.29 -10.50
C ARG A 151 -3.39 -9.64 -10.96
N LYS A 152 -2.57 -10.29 -10.14
CA LYS A 152 -2.07 -11.64 -10.41
C LYS A 152 -3.20 -12.65 -10.24
N LEU A 153 -3.17 -13.75 -10.98
CA LEU A 153 -4.15 -14.83 -10.79
C LEU A 153 -4.10 -15.45 -9.38
N ARG A 154 -2.93 -15.41 -8.72
CA ARG A 154 -2.70 -15.94 -7.38
C ARG A 154 -1.88 -14.95 -6.55
N PRO A 155 -2.48 -13.85 -6.07
CA PRO A 155 -1.76 -12.80 -5.36
C PRO A 155 -1.19 -13.29 -4.04
N LYS A 156 0.13 -13.51 -4.01
CA LYS A 156 0.89 -13.83 -2.79
C LYS A 156 2.00 -12.80 -2.62
N PHE A 157 2.19 -12.33 -1.39
CA PHE A 157 3.26 -11.41 -1.00
C PHE A 157 3.60 -11.56 0.48
N GLU A 158 4.69 -10.93 0.89
CA GLU A 158 5.23 -11.06 2.23
C GLU A 158 5.50 -9.67 2.83
N ILE A 159 5.33 -9.55 4.14
CA ILE A 159 5.66 -8.36 4.92
C ILE A 159 6.71 -8.78 5.94
N ARG A 160 7.90 -8.19 5.86
CA ARG A 160 8.94 -8.39 6.87
C ARG A 160 8.53 -7.70 8.17
N ILE A 161 8.81 -8.34 9.29
CA ILE A 161 8.45 -7.86 10.62
C ILE A 161 9.74 -7.69 11.43
N ASN A 162 9.85 -6.57 12.15
CA ASN A 162 10.95 -6.36 13.07
C ASN A 162 10.81 -7.32 14.27
N PRO A 163 11.80 -8.20 14.51
CA PRO A 163 11.85 -9.11 15.66
C PRO A 163 11.61 -8.48 17.03
N GLU A 164 11.98 -7.22 17.24
CA GLU A 164 11.92 -6.57 18.56
C GLU A 164 10.50 -6.11 18.90
N VAL A 165 9.71 -5.72 17.89
CA VAL A 165 8.37 -5.14 18.04
C VAL A 165 7.29 -5.94 17.30
N TRP A 166 7.58 -7.23 17.02
CA TRP A 166 6.78 -8.03 16.10
C TRP A 166 5.32 -8.18 16.49
N ARG A 167 5.02 -8.22 17.79
CA ARG A 167 3.64 -8.36 18.31
C ARG A 167 2.78 -7.17 17.89
N THR A 168 3.31 -5.96 18.10
CA THR A 168 2.66 -4.69 17.76
C THR A 168 2.51 -4.57 16.26
N GLN A 169 3.57 -4.82 15.49
CA GLN A 169 3.52 -4.77 14.02
C GLN A 169 2.54 -5.79 13.43
N ARG A 170 2.57 -7.03 13.92
CA ARG A 170 1.60 -8.06 13.50
C ARG A 170 0.17 -7.59 13.72
N GLN A 171 -0.14 -7.08 14.91
CA GLN A 171 -1.50 -6.65 15.21
C GLN A 171 -1.91 -5.42 14.38
N ALA A 172 -0.98 -4.50 14.12
CA ALA A 172 -1.21 -3.36 13.24
C ALA A 172 -1.54 -3.80 11.81
N PHE A 173 -0.79 -4.76 11.24
CA PHE A 173 -1.07 -5.28 9.91
C PHE A 173 -2.35 -6.11 9.84
N LEU A 174 -2.67 -6.92 10.85
CA LEU A 174 -3.95 -7.61 10.87
C LEU A 174 -5.13 -6.63 10.89
N ARG A 175 -5.04 -5.56 11.68
CA ARG A 175 -6.04 -4.47 11.68
C ARG A 175 -6.09 -3.70 10.36
N ALA A 176 -4.93 -3.56 9.70
CA ALA A 176 -4.87 -2.96 8.37
C ALA A 176 -5.65 -3.80 7.35
N PHE A 177 -5.43 -5.12 7.30
CA PHE A 177 -6.16 -5.99 6.38
C PHE A 177 -7.65 -6.10 6.70
N GLU A 178 -8.05 -6.08 7.98
CA GLU A 178 -9.48 -5.97 8.34
C GLU A 178 -10.12 -4.72 7.77
N ARG A 179 -9.42 -3.59 7.80
CA ARG A 179 -9.91 -2.34 7.24
C ARG A 179 -9.95 -2.37 5.71
N LEU A 180 -8.96 -3.00 5.07
CA LEU A 180 -8.84 -3.04 3.61
C LEU A 180 -9.80 -4.01 2.94
N ALA A 181 -10.10 -5.14 3.58
CA ALA A 181 -10.98 -6.17 3.03
C ALA A 181 -12.30 -5.63 2.47
N PRO A 182 -13.09 -4.82 3.21
CA PRO A 182 -14.35 -4.27 2.69
C PRO A 182 -14.14 -3.19 1.64
N LEU A 183 -13.07 -2.40 1.76
CA LEU A 183 -12.75 -1.35 0.79
C LEU A 183 -12.37 -1.90 -0.58
N MET A 184 -11.82 -3.11 -0.61
CA MET A 184 -11.36 -3.78 -1.83
C MET A 184 -12.27 -4.94 -2.26
N ASN A 185 -13.34 -5.23 -1.50
CA ASN A 185 -14.12 -6.46 -1.61
C ASN A 185 -13.23 -7.71 -1.73
N ALA A 186 -12.26 -7.82 -0.83
CA ALA A 186 -11.20 -8.82 -0.88
C ALA A 186 -11.15 -9.65 0.41
N GLU A 187 -10.85 -10.94 0.29
CA GLU A 187 -10.50 -11.80 1.40
C GLU A 187 -8.99 -11.95 1.52
N PHE A 188 -8.46 -11.89 2.74
CA PHE A 188 -7.03 -12.04 3.01
C PHE A 188 -6.77 -13.24 3.91
N HIS A 189 -5.89 -14.14 3.45
CA HIS A 189 -5.33 -15.20 4.27
C HIS A 189 -3.94 -14.77 4.73
N VAL A 190 -3.79 -14.56 6.04
CA VAL A 190 -2.57 -14.02 6.64
C VAL A 190 -1.95 -15.08 7.55
N ALA A 191 -0.80 -15.62 7.15
CA ALA A 191 -0.02 -16.56 7.95
C ALA A 191 1.13 -15.86 8.67
N SER A 192 1.39 -16.27 9.90
CA SER A 192 2.52 -15.80 10.71
C SER A 192 3.69 -16.79 10.58
N CYS A 193 4.78 -16.37 9.92
CA CYS A 193 5.96 -17.21 9.71
C CYS A 193 7.05 -16.86 10.72
N PHE A 194 7.27 -17.76 11.68
CA PHE A 194 8.28 -17.63 12.73
C PHE A 194 9.63 -18.16 12.25
N ALA A 195 10.70 -17.66 12.89
CA ALA A 195 12.05 -18.19 12.72
C ALA A 195 12.09 -19.70 13.02
N LYS A 196 13.00 -20.43 12.36
CA LYS A 196 13.09 -21.89 12.50
C LYS A 196 13.57 -22.32 13.90
N ASP A 197 14.42 -21.51 14.49
CA ASP A 197 15.21 -21.78 15.69
C ASP A 197 14.68 -21.10 16.96
N ARG A 198 13.77 -20.11 16.82
CA ARG A 198 13.24 -19.34 17.96
C ARG A 198 11.80 -18.86 17.73
N PRO A 199 11.00 -18.62 18.78
CA PRO A 199 9.60 -18.20 18.67
C PRO A 199 9.46 -16.70 18.35
N VAL A 200 10.16 -16.24 17.33
CA VAL A 200 10.18 -14.84 16.87
C VAL A 200 9.54 -14.78 15.49
N LEU A 201 8.57 -13.88 15.31
CA LEU A 201 7.93 -13.68 14.02
C LEU A 201 8.88 -12.93 13.08
N GLU A 202 9.20 -13.51 11.93
CA GLU A 202 10.05 -12.88 10.92
C GLU A 202 9.23 -12.16 9.85
N ARG A 203 8.11 -12.75 9.46
CA ARG A 203 7.29 -12.23 8.37
C ARG A 203 5.84 -12.67 8.44
N LEU A 204 4.99 -11.88 7.80
CA LEU A 204 3.63 -12.28 7.44
C LEU A 204 3.60 -12.69 5.97
N VAL A 205 2.94 -13.81 5.68
CA VAL A 205 2.67 -14.23 4.30
C VAL A 205 1.19 -14.02 4.03
N ILE A 206 0.89 -13.25 2.99
CA ILE A 206 -0.46 -12.85 2.65
C ILE A 206 -0.84 -13.47 1.32
N LYS A 207 -2.04 -14.03 1.26
CA LYS A 207 -2.72 -14.37 0.01
C LYS A 207 -4.01 -13.57 -0.07
N ALA A 208 -4.17 -12.84 -1.16
CA ALA A 208 -5.40 -12.09 -1.41
C ALA A 208 -6.29 -12.89 -2.37
N VAL A 209 -7.59 -12.88 -2.09
CA VAL A 209 -8.66 -13.46 -2.90
C VAL A 209 -9.61 -12.34 -3.26
N THR A 210 -9.81 -12.16 -4.56
CA THR A 210 -10.85 -11.31 -5.14
C THR A 210 -11.65 -12.12 -6.14
N GLU A 211 -12.73 -11.55 -6.66
CA GLU A 211 -13.55 -12.15 -7.71
C GLU A 211 -12.74 -12.65 -8.91
N THR A 212 -11.64 -11.98 -9.25
CA THR A 212 -10.80 -12.30 -10.42
C THR A 212 -9.68 -13.31 -10.13
N THR A 213 -9.47 -13.69 -8.87
CA THR A 213 -8.37 -14.60 -8.50
C THR A 213 -8.71 -16.06 -8.78
N LYS A 214 -7.70 -16.85 -9.15
CA LYS A 214 -7.80 -18.29 -9.49
C LYS A 214 -6.94 -19.14 -8.56
N TRP A 215 -7.35 -19.19 -7.31
CA TRP A 215 -6.75 -20.04 -6.30
C TRP A 215 -7.34 -21.45 -6.32
N ALA A 216 -6.47 -22.46 -6.26
CA ALA A 216 -6.92 -23.80 -5.88
C ALA A 216 -7.23 -23.81 -4.36
N PRO A 217 -8.32 -24.43 -3.89
CA PRO A 217 -8.70 -24.42 -2.46
C PRO A 217 -7.59 -24.89 -1.52
N LYS A 218 -6.89 -25.98 -1.89
CA LYS A 218 -5.73 -26.49 -1.13
C LYS A 218 -4.54 -25.52 -1.13
N ALA A 219 -4.34 -24.77 -2.22
CA ALA A 219 -3.24 -23.82 -2.34
C ALA A 219 -3.43 -22.59 -1.46
N LEU A 220 -4.67 -22.17 -1.17
CA LEU A 220 -4.95 -21.09 -0.20
C LEU A 220 -4.55 -21.46 1.21
N LYS A 221 -4.86 -22.70 1.61
CA LYS A 221 -4.55 -23.23 2.94
C LYS A 221 -3.07 -23.58 3.12
N LYS A 222 -2.32 -23.83 2.03
CA LYS A 222 -0.90 -24.23 2.10
C LYS A 222 0.04 -23.04 2.36
N PHE A 223 0.51 -22.87 3.60
CA PHE A 223 1.55 -21.91 3.96
C PHE A 223 2.89 -22.62 4.25
N PRO A 224 4.03 -21.91 4.23
CA PRO A 224 5.30 -22.46 4.73
C PRO A 224 5.13 -23.04 6.14
N PRO A 225 5.90 -24.07 6.53
CA PRO A 225 5.72 -24.77 7.80
C PRO A 225 5.87 -23.81 9.00
N ASN A 226 5.15 -24.12 10.08
CA ASN A 226 4.99 -23.37 11.34
C ASN A 226 3.85 -22.32 11.41
N ARG A 227 2.71 -22.83 11.91
CA ARG A 227 1.68 -22.17 12.75
C ARG A 227 0.71 -21.15 12.11
N GLY A 228 -0.41 -20.98 12.82
CA GLY A 228 -1.75 -20.65 12.32
C GLY A 228 -1.88 -19.41 11.44
N PHE A 229 -2.86 -19.47 10.56
CA PHE A 229 -3.26 -18.37 9.70
C PHE A 229 -4.61 -17.82 10.14
N VAL A 230 -4.84 -16.56 9.79
CA VAL A 230 -6.10 -15.87 10.01
C VAL A 230 -6.72 -15.60 8.65
N ILE A 231 -8.02 -15.85 8.52
CA ILE A 231 -8.79 -15.43 7.36
C ILE A 231 -9.51 -14.14 7.73
N ILE A 232 -9.36 -13.12 6.91
CA ILE A 232 -10.08 -11.86 7.00
C ILE A 232 -11.05 -11.85 5.83
N ALA A 233 -12.34 -12.03 6.13
CA ALA A 233 -13.40 -12.08 5.14
C ALA A 233 -13.59 -10.71 4.45
N PRO A 234 -14.26 -10.65 3.29
CA PRO A 234 -14.50 -9.39 2.58
C PRO A 234 -15.19 -8.31 3.43
N GLY A 235 -16.03 -8.68 4.39
CA GLY A 235 -16.63 -7.72 5.34
C GLY A 235 -15.68 -7.18 6.43
N GLY A 236 -14.40 -7.52 6.40
CA GLY A 236 -13.40 -7.12 7.41
C GLY A 236 -13.42 -7.94 8.70
N LYS A 237 -14.29 -8.96 8.79
CA LYS A 237 -14.38 -9.85 9.96
C LYS A 237 -13.25 -10.88 9.94
N ARG A 238 -12.45 -10.93 11.01
CA ARG A 238 -11.55 -12.06 11.27
C ARG A 238 -12.35 -13.32 11.56
N ILE A 239 -12.12 -14.35 10.75
CA ILE A 239 -12.56 -15.71 11.04
C ILE A 239 -11.42 -16.38 11.80
N LYS A 240 -11.78 -17.00 12.95
CA LYS A 240 -10.88 -17.52 13.99
C LYS A 240 -9.58 -18.11 13.45
N GLN A 241 -8.48 -17.83 14.14
CA GLN A 241 -7.18 -18.47 13.95
C GLN A 241 -7.37 -19.98 14.06
N ARG A 242 -7.24 -20.70 12.94
CA ARG A 242 -7.29 -22.16 12.94
C ARG A 242 -5.92 -22.72 12.62
N THR A 243 -5.52 -23.75 13.34
CA THR A 243 -4.34 -24.54 12.94
C THR A 243 -4.67 -25.36 11.69
N LEU A 244 -3.67 -25.72 10.89
CA LEU A 244 -3.89 -26.59 9.72
C LEU A 244 -4.56 -27.92 10.15
N ALA A 245 -4.14 -28.43 11.31
CA ALA A 245 -4.70 -29.61 11.96
C ALA A 245 -6.19 -29.47 12.33
N GLU A 246 -6.64 -28.30 12.78
CA GLU A 246 -8.06 -28.03 13.06
C GLU A 246 -8.93 -28.03 11.79
N ILE A 247 -8.37 -27.60 10.66
CA ILE A 247 -9.10 -27.60 9.39
C ILE A 247 -9.15 -29.02 8.82
N GLU A 248 -8.05 -29.77 8.90
CA GLU A 248 -7.98 -31.17 8.49
C GLU A 248 -8.88 -32.07 9.37
N ALA A 249 -8.97 -31.80 10.68
CA ALA A 249 -9.87 -32.54 11.58
C ALA A 249 -11.34 -32.30 11.26
N ILE A 250 -11.74 -31.07 10.92
CA ILE A 250 -13.11 -30.72 10.54
C ILE A 250 -13.47 -31.32 9.18
N ASP A 251 -12.57 -31.23 8.18
CA ASP A 251 -12.78 -31.84 6.86
C ASP A 251 -12.80 -33.38 6.95
N ALA A 252 -12.24 -33.98 8.02
CA ALA A 252 -12.28 -35.42 8.31
C ALA A 252 -13.39 -35.85 9.30
N GLY A 253 -14.28 -34.94 9.73
CA GLY A 253 -15.39 -35.25 10.65
C GLY A 253 -14.98 -35.58 12.09
N ARG A 254 -13.76 -35.20 12.53
CA ARG A 254 -13.25 -35.47 13.88
C ARG A 254 -13.43 -34.25 14.78
N VAL A 255 -14.08 -34.46 15.93
CA VAL A 255 -14.21 -33.45 17.00
C VAL A 255 -12.87 -33.36 17.73
N LEU A 256 -12.29 -32.16 17.80
CA LEU A 256 -11.10 -31.90 18.59
C LEU A 256 -11.48 -31.63 20.06
N PRO A 257 -10.62 -32.00 21.03
CA PRO A 257 -10.85 -31.70 22.44
C PRO A 257 -10.78 -30.18 22.71
N PRO A 258 -11.45 -29.70 23.76
CA PRO A 258 -11.53 -28.28 24.08
C PRO A 258 -10.16 -27.69 24.50
N PRO A 259 -10.03 -26.34 24.46
CA PRO A 259 -8.74 -25.63 24.51
C PRO A 259 -7.93 -25.84 25.80
#